data_AF-A0A519SD12-F1
#
_entry.id   AF-A0A519SD12-F1
#
_cell.length_a   1.000
_cell.length_b   1.000
_cell.length_c   1.000
_cell.angle_alpha   90.00
_cell.angle_beta   90.00
_cell.angle_gamma   90.00
#
_symmetry.space_group_name_H-M   'P 1'
#
loop_
_entity.id
_entity.type
_entity.pdbx_description
1 polymer ?
#
loop_
_entity_poly.entity_id
_entity_poly.type
_entity_poly.pdbx_seq_one_letter_code
_entity_poly.pdbx_strand_id
1 'polypeptide(L)'
;MSDLKTISRDNPLLESMQFDKLREIGLERIQELSKNIWTDYNLHDPGVTTLEALCYAITDLGYRLTFDMQDLLANNPNTENEIDFKNFFTARQILHNAPVTIKDFRKLLMDVAVQIEGETLGIKNAWIIPSAASEMKLFVDKVKQKLDYFPTITDPDGYFIKGLYNFIFEFDQSIHHGDLNSNSLSGTYIIRDFVDTLLDGVEVKVNINFPRWDDVDVDFNNDSSIISKIKSLKLEFDEMPSGYKLWDSNPSDPKITLKGLKTIAGIPVDISNLQLLDEVINHFVFEHAEGVLQRYKTKISIIKSIIKKADDRLSDNRPLCEDYLNTKALRVEEIAICGDIEIDPFADVATVAAKIYFEISRFLSPDVYFYSLPDIKAKGKSTEDIFDGPALEHGFIDDDELNLSTQKCNIRVSDLIQIIMDIEVEGKKVVRAVSGLQLANFPQDNDGSITQKSVKWCLSLAIDQMYVPRLSTVLSNLSFYKNNLPFSFDDDDMVLRYITF
;
A
#
# COMPACT_ATOMS: atom_id res chain seq x y z
N MET A 1 -23.45 42.53 26.51
CA MET A 1 -24.14 43.84 26.43
C MET A 1 -24.55 44.01 24.98
N SER A 2 -25.82 44.30 24.73
CA SER A 2 -26.40 44.44 23.40
C SER A 2 -25.76 45.62 22.66
N ASP A 3 -25.08 45.36 21.55
CA ASP A 3 -24.66 46.40 20.61
C ASP A 3 -25.91 47.15 20.13
N LEU A 4 -26.07 48.39 20.58
CA LEU A 4 -27.07 49.30 20.04
C LEU A 4 -26.69 49.55 18.57
N LYS A 5 -27.43 48.95 17.63
CA LYS A 5 -27.32 49.26 16.20
C LYS A 5 -27.69 50.72 15.98
N THR A 6 -26.69 51.59 15.93
CA THR A 6 -26.85 52.99 15.53
C THR A 6 -26.77 53.09 14.01
N ILE A 7 -27.69 53.83 13.39
CA ILE A 7 -27.59 54.17 11.96
C ILE A 7 -26.37 55.07 11.79
N SER A 8 -25.41 54.65 10.95
CA SER A 8 -24.25 55.48 10.64
C SER A 8 -24.69 56.79 10.01
N ARG A 9 -24.04 57.89 10.41
CA ARG A 9 -24.24 59.21 9.78
C ARG A 9 -23.35 59.41 8.55
N ASP A 10 -22.45 58.46 8.29
CA ASP A 10 -21.56 58.52 7.14
C ASP A 10 -22.32 58.12 5.88
N ASN A 11 -21.95 58.74 4.76
CA ASN A 11 -22.51 58.38 3.47
C ASN A 11 -22.13 56.93 3.11
N PRO A 12 -23.05 56.14 2.53
CA PRO A 12 -22.73 54.84 1.96
C PRO A 12 -21.55 54.92 0.99
N LEU A 13 -20.67 53.91 1.02
CA LEU A 13 -19.48 53.85 0.16
C LEU A 13 -19.80 53.89 -1.34
N LEU A 14 -20.92 53.28 -1.75
CA LEU A 14 -21.33 53.25 -3.15
C LEU A 14 -22.21 54.46 -3.47
N GLU A 15 -21.88 55.20 -4.54
CA GLU A 15 -22.70 56.32 -5.04
C GLU A 15 -24.12 55.87 -5.40
N SER A 16 -24.28 54.62 -5.85
CA SER A 16 -25.58 54.02 -6.13
C SER A 16 -26.47 53.86 -4.91
N MET A 17 -25.96 54.03 -3.69
CA MET A 17 -26.73 54.02 -2.45
C MET A 17 -26.95 55.44 -1.88
N GLN A 18 -26.42 56.46 -2.53
CA GLN A 18 -26.56 57.85 -2.11
C GLN A 18 -27.68 58.51 -2.91
N PHE A 19 -28.90 58.48 -2.37
CA PHE A 19 -30.08 59.05 -3.01
C PHE A 19 -29.87 60.49 -3.51
N ASP A 20 -29.33 61.36 -2.66
CA ASP A 20 -29.11 62.77 -2.99
C ASP A 20 -28.12 62.94 -4.14
N LYS A 21 -27.09 62.09 -4.20
CA LYS A 21 -26.10 62.08 -5.28
C LYS A 21 -26.73 61.63 -6.60
N LEU A 22 -27.53 60.57 -6.57
CA LEU A 22 -28.27 60.09 -7.75
C LEU A 22 -29.24 61.15 -8.28
N ARG A 23 -29.89 61.88 -7.37
CA ARG A 23 -30.82 62.96 -7.71
C ARG A 23 -30.08 64.15 -8.34
N GLU A 24 -28.93 64.54 -7.79
CA GLU A 24 -28.04 65.55 -8.36
C GLU A 24 -27.64 65.19 -9.80
N ILE A 25 -27.07 63.99 -10.00
CA ILE A 25 -26.67 63.47 -11.31
C ILE A 25 -27.86 63.45 -12.29
N GLY A 26 -29.02 62.99 -11.83
CA GLY A 26 -30.23 62.92 -12.63
C GLY A 26 -30.72 64.29 -13.10
N LEU A 27 -30.73 65.29 -12.21
CA LEU A 27 -31.15 66.66 -12.52
C LEU A 27 -30.16 67.35 -13.46
N GLU A 28 -28.86 67.21 -13.22
CA GLU A 28 -27.81 67.71 -14.13
C GLU A 28 -28.04 67.15 -15.54
N ARG A 29 -28.30 65.84 -15.64
CA ARG A 29 -28.52 65.20 -16.94
C ARG A 29 -29.78 65.69 -17.65
N ILE A 30 -30.87 65.92 -16.93
CA ILE A 30 -32.10 66.49 -17.49
C ILE A 30 -31.84 67.91 -17.98
N GLN A 31 -31.17 68.74 -17.18
CA GLN A 31 -30.83 70.12 -17.56
C GLN A 31 -29.97 70.18 -18.82
N GLU A 32 -28.97 69.31 -18.95
CA GLU A 32 -28.16 69.21 -20.17
C GLU A 32 -29.00 68.91 -21.42
N LEU A 33 -29.94 67.97 -21.31
CA LEU A 33 -30.69 67.44 -22.44
C LEU A 33 -31.90 68.30 -22.83
N SER A 34 -32.55 68.94 -21.87
CA SER A 34 -33.89 69.53 -22.08
C SER A 34 -34.07 70.97 -21.58
N LYS A 35 -33.01 71.69 -21.17
CA LYS A 35 -33.10 73.08 -20.67
C LYS A 35 -33.91 74.06 -21.50
N ASN A 36 -34.06 73.83 -22.81
CA ASN A 36 -34.81 74.71 -23.71
C ASN A 36 -36.31 74.40 -23.77
N ILE A 37 -36.74 73.24 -23.26
CA ILE A 37 -38.12 72.72 -23.36
C ILE A 37 -38.74 72.55 -21.96
N TRP A 38 -37.98 72.00 -21.01
CA TRP A 38 -38.44 71.76 -19.65
C TRP A 38 -37.55 72.56 -18.69
N THR A 39 -38.13 73.59 -18.08
CA THR A 39 -37.40 74.60 -17.29
C THR A 39 -37.76 74.61 -15.80
N ASP A 40 -38.83 73.90 -15.41
CA ASP A 40 -39.27 73.80 -14.01
C ASP A 40 -38.75 72.49 -13.39
N TYR A 41 -37.86 72.61 -12.41
CA TYR A 41 -37.25 71.48 -11.70
C TYR A 41 -37.66 71.43 -10.23
N ASN A 42 -38.79 72.04 -9.87
CA ASN A 42 -39.28 72.07 -8.49
C ASN A 42 -39.99 70.76 -8.08
N LEU A 43 -40.13 70.56 -6.78
CA LEU A 43 -40.72 69.35 -6.17
C LEU A 43 -42.18 69.06 -6.58
N HIS A 44 -42.90 70.05 -7.11
CA HIS A 44 -44.29 69.88 -7.52
C HIS A 44 -44.42 69.38 -8.98
N ASP A 45 -43.32 69.39 -9.74
CA ASP A 45 -43.29 68.90 -11.11
C ASP A 45 -43.37 67.35 -11.13
N PRO A 46 -44.35 66.77 -11.86
CA PRO A 46 -44.52 65.30 -11.95
C PRO A 46 -43.30 64.56 -12.51
N GLY A 47 -42.51 65.17 -13.39
CA GLY A 47 -41.30 64.59 -13.94
C GLY A 47 -40.14 64.57 -12.95
N VAL A 48 -40.01 65.60 -12.10
CA VAL A 48 -39.01 65.62 -11.01
C VAL A 48 -39.34 64.57 -9.95
N THR A 49 -40.62 64.44 -9.60
CA THR A 49 -41.06 63.38 -8.65
C THR A 49 -40.87 61.97 -9.24
N THR A 50 -40.99 61.81 -10.57
CA THR A 50 -40.65 60.54 -11.25
C THR A 50 -39.16 60.24 -11.20
N LEU A 51 -38.29 61.25 -11.37
CA LEU A 51 -36.84 61.09 -11.21
C LEU A 51 -36.49 60.64 -9.78
N GLU A 52 -37.10 61.25 -8.76
CA GLU A 52 -36.87 60.87 -7.37
C GLU A 52 -37.26 59.41 -7.10
N ALA A 53 -38.39 58.93 -7.64
CA ALA A 53 -38.76 57.53 -7.56
C ALA A 53 -37.72 56.60 -8.21
N LEU A 54 -37.15 57.00 -9.36
CA LEU A 54 -36.07 56.27 -10.01
C LEU A 54 -34.79 56.26 -9.15
N CYS A 55 -34.38 57.39 -8.58
CA CYS A 55 -33.23 57.48 -7.68
C CYS A 55 -33.40 56.58 -6.45
N TYR A 56 -34.60 56.51 -5.88
CA TYR A 56 -34.91 55.60 -4.78
C TYR A 56 -34.81 54.13 -5.19
N ALA A 57 -35.35 53.77 -6.36
CA ALA A 57 -35.25 52.40 -6.88
C ALA A 57 -33.79 51.98 -7.13
N ILE A 58 -32.95 52.89 -7.64
CA ILE A 58 -31.50 52.65 -7.81
C ILE A 58 -30.81 52.54 -6.45
N THR A 59 -31.21 53.35 -5.47
CA THR A 59 -30.70 53.29 -4.09
C THR A 59 -30.96 51.92 -3.45
N ASP A 60 -32.19 51.41 -3.56
CA ASP A 60 -32.57 50.07 -3.09
C ASP A 60 -31.80 48.97 -3.84
N LEU A 61 -31.63 49.09 -5.16
CA LEU A 61 -30.80 48.15 -5.93
C LEU A 61 -29.34 48.16 -5.47
N GLY A 62 -28.75 49.34 -5.27
CA GLY A 62 -27.40 49.51 -4.76
C GLY A 62 -27.23 48.85 -3.39
N TYR A 63 -28.22 49.01 -2.50
CA TYR A 63 -28.23 48.36 -1.19
C TYR A 63 -28.26 46.84 -1.30
N ARG A 64 -29.14 46.26 -2.15
CA ARG A 64 -29.24 44.81 -2.32
C ARG A 64 -27.96 44.19 -2.85
N LEU A 65 -27.18 44.92 -3.66
CA LEU A 65 -25.88 44.46 -4.17
C LEU A 65 -24.77 44.41 -3.11
N THR A 66 -25.00 44.96 -1.90
CA THR A 66 -24.03 44.91 -0.80
C THR A 66 -24.11 43.65 0.06
N PHE A 67 -25.08 42.78 -0.17
CA PHE A 67 -25.19 41.53 0.57
C PHE A 67 -24.03 40.58 0.27
N ASP A 68 -23.74 39.69 1.21
CA ASP A 68 -22.64 38.74 1.06
C ASP A 68 -22.83 37.90 -0.20
N MET A 69 -21.73 37.64 -0.93
CA MET A 69 -21.78 36.92 -2.21
C MET A 69 -22.46 35.55 -2.07
N GLN A 70 -22.28 34.88 -0.92
CA GLN A 70 -22.93 33.61 -0.61
C GLN A 70 -24.47 33.72 -0.59
N ASP A 71 -25.00 34.85 -0.14
CA ASP A 71 -26.45 35.10 -0.07
C ASP A 71 -27.00 35.54 -1.42
N LEU A 72 -26.22 36.34 -2.18
CA LEU A 72 -26.59 36.77 -3.53
C LEU A 72 -26.67 35.60 -4.52
N LEU A 73 -25.80 34.60 -4.35
CA LEU A 73 -25.76 33.40 -5.18
C LEU A 73 -26.64 32.27 -4.65
N ALA A 74 -27.24 32.41 -3.46
CA ALA A 74 -28.08 31.39 -2.88
C ALA A 74 -29.36 31.19 -3.70
N ASN A 75 -29.74 29.92 -3.90
CA ASN A 75 -31.00 29.59 -4.55
C ASN A 75 -32.20 29.97 -3.67
N ASN A 76 -33.36 30.19 -4.30
CA ASN A 76 -34.59 30.44 -3.55
C ASN A 76 -34.95 29.23 -2.68
N PRO A 77 -35.10 29.39 -1.35
CA PRO A 77 -35.33 28.28 -0.42
C PRO A 77 -36.68 27.58 -0.61
N ASN A 78 -37.63 28.18 -1.32
CA ASN A 78 -38.96 27.62 -1.58
C ASN A 78 -39.05 26.83 -2.90
N THR A 79 -37.94 26.74 -3.65
CA THR A 79 -37.89 25.92 -4.86
C THR A 79 -37.61 24.48 -4.43
N GLU A 80 -38.55 23.56 -4.63
CA GLU A 80 -38.43 22.14 -4.26
C GLU A 80 -37.36 21.37 -5.06
N ASN A 81 -36.75 21.99 -6.07
CA ASN A 81 -35.64 21.39 -6.80
C ASN A 81 -34.40 21.39 -5.91
N GLU A 82 -33.82 20.21 -5.74
CA GLU A 82 -32.58 19.95 -4.99
C GLU A 82 -31.56 21.07 -5.19
N ILE A 83 -30.93 21.48 -4.09
CA ILE A 83 -29.92 22.53 -3.99
C ILE A 83 -28.87 22.31 -5.07
N ASP A 84 -29.02 22.99 -6.20
CA ASP A 84 -28.10 22.76 -7.31
C ASP A 84 -26.86 23.63 -7.13
N PHE A 85 -25.87 23.11 -6.41
CA PHE A 85 -24.51 23.66 -6.37
C PHE A 85 -23.81 23.60 -7.75
N LYS A 86 -24.44 23.08 -8.82
CA LYS A 86 -23.85 22.91 -10.17
C LYS A 86 -23.31 24.18 -10.84
N ASN A 87 -23.49 25.38 -10.29
CA ASN A 87 -22.79 26.54 -10.82
C ASN A 87 -21.27 26.49 -10.57
N PHE A 88 -20.81 25.70 -9.59
CA PHE A 88 -19.39 25.58 -9.29
C PHE A 88 -18.98 24.12 -9.15
N PHE A 89 -17.87 23.75 -9.77
CA PHE A 89 -17.26 22.46 -9.56
C PHE A 89 -16.51 22.43 -8.22
N THR A 90 -16.60 21.31 -7.52
CA THR A 90 -15.76 21.04 -6.35
C THR A 90 -14.32 20.77 -6.79
N ALA A 91 -13.34 21.01 -5.90
CA ALA A 91 -11.93 20.70 -6.16
C ALA A 91 -11.74 19.24 -6.65
N ARG A 92 -12.46 18.28 -6.06
CA ARG A 92 -12.42 16.86 -6.45
C ARG A 92 -12.84 16.62 -7.91
N GLN A 93 -13.71 17.46 -8.46
CA GLN A 93 -14.22 17.32 -9.82
C GLN A 93 -13.29 17.91 -10.87
N ILE A 94 -12.50 18.95 -10.55
CA ILE A 94 -11.73 19.71 -11.54
C ILE A 94 -10.21 19.65 -11.38
N LEU A 95 -9.69 19.32 -10.20
CA LEU A 95 -8.24 19.31 -9.96
C LEU A 95 -7.58 17.96 -10.24
N HIS A 96 -8.33 16.86 -10.08
CA HIS A 96 -7.82 15.53 -10.40
C HIS A 96 -7.55 15.37 -11.89
N ASN A 97 -6.46 14.67 -12.21
CA ASN A 97 -6.03 14.38 -13.57
C ASN A 97 -6.08 12.87 -13.84
N ALA A 98 -6.10 12.49 -15.12
CA ALA A 98 -5.95 11.09 -15.51
C ALA A 98 -4.55 10.56 -15.12
N PRO A 99 -4.43 9.28 -14.75
CA PRO A 99 -3.14 8.69 -14.42
C PRO A 99 -2.26 8.57 -15.67
N VAL A 100 -1.08 9.16 -15.63
CA VAL A 100 -0.13 9.10 -16.76
C VAL A 100 1.29 8.75 -16.33
N THR A 101 1.57 8.81 -15.03
CA THR A 101 2.88 8.44 -14.48
C THR A 101 2.83 7.12 -13.73
N ILE A 102 3.99 6.47 -13.59
CA ILE A 102 4.15 5.28 -12.73
C ILE A 102 3.65 5.55 -11.30
N LYS A 103 3.87 6.76 -10.79
CA LYS A 103 3.38 7.19 -9.47
C LYS A 103 1.84 7.18 -9.40
N ASP A 104 1.17 7.67 -10.44
CA ASP A 104 -0.30 7.71 -10.50
C ASP A 104 -0.91 6.32 -10.56
N PHE A 105 -0.33 5.44 -11.40
CA PHE A 105 -0.77 4.05 -11.47
C PHE A 105 -0.52 3.31 -10.16
N ARG A 106 0.58 3.60 -9.46
CA ARG A 106 0.85 3.06 -8.13
C ARG A 106 -0.22 3.51 -7.12
N LYS A 107 -0.61 4.79 -7.12
CA LYS A 107 -1.72 5.29 -6.28
C LYS A 107 -3.04 4.58 -6.59
N LEU A 108 -3.37 4.43 -7.87
CA LEU A 108 -4.60 3.76 -8.31
C LEU A 108 -4.66 2.30 -7.87
N LEU A 109 -3.54 1.59 -7.95
CA LEU A 109 -3.44 0.20 -7.53
C LEU A 109 -3.54 0.07 -6.02
N MET A 110 -2.89 0.95 -5.26
CA MET A 110 -3.00 0.97 -3.79
C MET A 110 -4.42 1.29 -3.29
N ASP A 111 -5.22 1.98 -4.09
CA ASP A 111 -6.63 2.27 -3.79
C ASP A 111 -7.58 1.11 -4.13
N VAL A 112 -7.06 0.00 -4.68
CA VAL A 112 -7.84 -1.22 -4.93
C VAL A 112 -8.11 -1.94 -3.62
N ALA A 113 -9.39 -2.07 -3.29
CA ALA A 113 -9.85 -2.83 -2.14
C ALA A 113 -11.08 -3.70 -2.49
N VAL A 114 -11.19 -4.84 -1.80
CA VAL A 114 -12.33 -5.76 -1.83
C VAL A 114 -12.82 -6.05 -0.41
N GLN A 115 -14.12 -6.31 -0.27
CA GLN A 115 -14.73 -6.69 1.00
C GLN A 115 -14.84 -8.21 1.07
N ILE A 116 -14.15 -8.85 2.01
CA ILE A 116 -14.15 -10.30 2.21
C ILE A 116 -14.39 -10.58 3.69
N GLU A 117 -15.47 -11.30 4.02
CA GLU A 117 -15.76 -11.74 5.39
C GLU A 117 -15.77 -10.62 6.46
N GLY A 118 -16.08 -9.38 6.05
CA GLY A 118 -16.08 -8.20 6.94
C GLY A 118 -14.73 -7.48 7.04
N GLU A 119 -13.70 -7.96 6.36
CA GLU A 119 -12.40 -7.30 6.19
C GLU A 119 -12.34 -6.53 4.87
N THR A 120 -11.64 -5.40 4.89
CA THR A 120 -11.23 -4.68 3.68
C THR A 120 -9.81 -5.11 3.34
N LEU A 121 -9.64 -5.84 2.24
CA LEU A 121 -8.34 -6.34 1.79
C LEU A 121 -8.03 -5.77 0.41
N GLY A 122 -6.79 -5.35 0.19
CA GLY A 122 -6.39 -4.72 -1.06
C GLY A 122 -4.93 -4.91 -1.38
N ILE A 123 -4.42 -3.96 -2.14
CA ILE A 123 -3.01 -3.86 -2.48
C ILE A 123 -2.38 -2.86 -1.52
N LYS A 124 -1.54 -3.35 -0.60
CA LYS A 124 -0.74 -2.51 0.28
C LYS A 124 0.23 -1.63 -0.51
N ASN A 125 0.88 -2.22 -1.52
CA ASN A 125 1.83 -1.52 -2.36
C ASN A 125 1.95 -2.15 -3.75
N ALA A 126 2.29 -1.35 -4.74
CA ALA A 126 2.50 -1.79 -6.10
C ALA A 126 3.78 -1.20 -6.70
N TRP A 127 4.49 -2.00 -7.48
CA TRP A 127 5.62 -1.53 -8.27
C TRP A 127 5.39 -1.83 -9.74
N ILE A 128 5.78 -0.87 -10.57
CA ILE A 128 5.54 -0.90 -12.00
C ILE A 128 6.89 -0.78 -12.69
N ILE A 129 7.22 -1.78 -13.49
CA ILE A 129 8.54 -1.89 -14.13
C ILE A 129 8.32 -2.02 -15.64
N PRO A 130 8.93 -1.15 -16.47
CA PRO A 130 8.89 -1.31 -17.92
C PRO A 130 9.40 -2.70 -18.32
N SER A 131 8.62 -3.41 -19.12
CA SER A 131 8.97 -4.75 -19.56
C SER A 131 10.06 -4.70 -20.64
N ALA A 132 11.10 -5.52 -20.45
CA ALA A 132 12.11 -5.78 -21.48
C ALA A 132 11.61 -6.76 -22.56
N ALA A 133 10.48 -7.43 -22.32
CA ALA A 133 9.87 -8.40 -23.21
C ALA A 133 8.43 -7.99 -23.59
N SER A 134 7.91 -8.58 -24.67
CA SER A 134 6.49 -8.51 -25.07
C SER A 134 5.98 -9.90 -25.39
N GLU A 135 4.67 -10.03 -25.62
CA GLU A 135 3.99 -11.29 -25.93
C GLU A 135 4.60 -11.97 -27.16
N MET A 136 5.08 -11.17 -28.12
CA MET A 136 5.73 -11.65 -29.33
C MET A 136 6.88 -10.75 -29.77
N LYS A 137 7.95 -11.36 -30.29
CA LYS A 137 9.03 -10.65 -31.00
C LYS A 137 8.58 -10.29 -32.42
N LEU A 138 8.97 -9.10 -32.86
CA LEU A 138 8.85 -8.69 -34.26
C LEU A 138 10.21 -8.77 -34.95
N PHE A 139 10.22 -9.23 -36.19
CA PHE A 139 11.41 -9.35 -37.03
C PHE A 139 11.22 -8.54 -38.31
N VAL A 140 12.25 -7.83 -38.75
CA VAL A 140 12.20 -7.01 -39.98
C VAL A 140 12.73 -7.80 -41.18
N ASP A 141 11.85 -8.19 -42.10
CA ASP A 141 12.26 -8.73 -43.41
C ASP A 141 12.56 -7.56 -44.35
N LYS A 142 13.84 -7.16 -44.43
CA LYS A 142 14.29 -6.04 -45.28
C LYS A 142 14.19 -6.35 -46.76
N VAL A 143 14.18 -7.64 -47.14
CA VAL A 143 14.04 -8.06 -48.55
C VAL A 143 12.60 -7.87 -49.01
N LYS A 144 11.64 -8.29 -48.18
CA LYS A 144 10.21 -8.17 -48.48
C LYS A 144 9.56 -6.87 -47.98
N GLN A 145 10.32 -6.03 -47.28
CA GLN A 145 9.85 -4.77 -46.67
C GLN A 145 8.62 -4.95 -45.77
N LYS A 146 8.64 -5.97 -44.92
CA LYS A 146 7.53 -6.28 -43.99
C LYS A 146 8.04 -6.70 -42.61
N LEU A 147 7.14 -6.65 -41.64
CA LEU A 147 7.34 -7.29 -40.34
C LEU A 147 6.93 -8.77 -40.42
N ASP A 148 7.64 -9.60 -39.68
CA ASP A 148 7.38 -11.04 -39.53
C ASP A 148 7.42 -11.44 -38.05
N TYR A 149 6.81 -12.58 -37.73
CA TYR A 149 6.75 -13.13 -36.37
C TYR A 149 7.80 -14.24 -36.15
N PHE A 150 8.54 -14.57 -37.19
CA PHE A 150 9.62 -15.55 -37.17
C PHE A 150 10.94 -14.90 -37.61
N PRO A 151 12.09 -15.41 -37.12
CA PRO A 151 13.40 -14.93 -37.54
C PRO A 151 13.55 -14.85 -39.06
N THR A 152 14.07 -13.73 -39.55
CA THR A 152 14.30 -13.50 -40.97
C THR A 152 15.79 -13.56 -41.28
N ILE A 153 16.16 -13.73 -42.55
CA ILE A 153 17.58 -13.70 -42.98
C ILE A 153 18.23 -12.36 -42.61
N THR A 154 17.47 -11.27 -42.65
CA THR A 154 17.97 -9.90 -42.44
C THR A 154 17.90 -9.42 -41.00
N ASP A 155 17.20 -10.16 -40.14
CA ASP A 155 16.99 -9.88 -38.74
C ASP A 155 16.68 -11.20 -38.00
N PRO A 156 17.72 -11.91 -37.51
CA PRO A 156 17.54 -13.17 -36.80
C PRO A 156 17.16 -12.98 -35.32
N ASP A 157 17.47 -11.82 -34.73
CA ASP A 157 17.34 -11.58 -33.28
C ASP A 157 15.99 -10.95 -32.92
N GLY A 158 15.44 -10.12 -33.83
CA GLY A 158 14.18 -9.41 -33.68
C GLY A 158 14.22 -8.37 -32.55
N TYR A 159 13.08 -7.76 -32.29
CA TYR A 159 12.91 -6.83 -31.17
C TYR A 159 11.54 -6.99 -30.51
N PHE A 160 11.47 -6.69 -29.22
CA PHE A 160 10.21 -6.60 -28.49
C PHE A 160 9.63 -5.19 -28.61
N ILE A 161 8.30 -5.11 -28.68
CA ILE A 161 7.59 -3.85 -28.67
C ILE A 161 7.73 -3.23 -27.27
N LYS A 162 7.93 -1.91 -27.22
CA LYS A 162 8.00 -1.14 -25.97
C LYS A 162 6.62 -0.61 -25.58
N GLY A 163 6.49 -0.13 -24.34
CA GLY A 163 5.22 0.38 -23.82
C GLY A 163 4.42 -0.66 -23.02
N LEU A 164 5.05 -1.79 -22.70
CA LEU A 164 4.48 -2.82 -21.84
C LEU A 164 5.10 -2.75 -20.45
N TYR A 165 4.31 -3.03 -19.42
CA TYR A 165 4.77 -2.98 -18.02
C TYR A 165 4.48 -4.28 -17.27
N ASN A 166 5.39 -4.64 -16.38
CA ASN A 166 5.18 -5.69 -15.38
C ASN A 166 4.83 -5.05 -14.04
N PHE A 167 3.93 -5.69 -13.31
CA PHE A 167 3.44 -5.23 -12.01
C PHE A 167 3.81 -6.23 -10.93
N ILE A 168 4.25 -5.72 -9.79
CA ILE A 168 4.49 -6.49 -8.58
C ILE A 168 3.53 -5.96 -7.53
N PHE A 169 2.75 -6.86 -6.93
CA PHE A 169 1.80 -6.49 -5.88
C PHE A 169 2.24 -7.03 -4.53
N GLU A 170 2.22 -6.14 -3.54
CA GLU A 170 2.18 -6.48 -2.12
C GLU A 170 0.74 -6.31 -1.64
N PHE A 171 0.16 -7.39 -1.13
CA PHE A 171 -1.20 -7.40 -0.61
C PHE A 171 -1.23 -7.07 0.89
N ASP A 172 -2.39 -6.65 1.37
CA ASP A 172 -2.63 -6.50 2.80
C ASP A 172 -2.58 -7.84 3.55
N GLN A 173 -2.36 -7.77 4.86
CA GLN A 173 -2.50 -8.92 5.74
C GLN A 173 -3.96 -9.10 6.16
N SER A 174 -4.44 -10.34 6.14
CA SER A 174 -5.78 -10.69 6.62
C SER A 174 -5.74 -11.18 8.05
N ILE A 175 -6.73 -10.82 8.86
CA ILE A 175 -6.85 -11.31 10.24
C ILE A 175 -7.25 -12.79 10.21
N HIS A 176 -8.14 -13.17 9.28
CA HIS A 176 -8.60 -14.54 9.11
C HIS A 176 -7.64 -15.42 8.29
N HIS A 177 -7.00 -14.88 7.25
CA HIS A 177 -6.23 -15.66 6.28
C HIS A 177 -4.70 -15.47 6.37
N GLY A 178 -4.23 -14.62 7.29
CA GLY A 178 -2.82 -14.31 7.50
C GLY A 178 -2.22 -13.45 6.38
N ASP A 179 -0.89 -13.49 6.25
CA ASP A 179 -0.17 -12.73 5.23
C ASP A 179 -0.43 -13.26 3.82
N LEU A 180 -1.18 -12.53 3.00
CA LEU A 180 -1.52 -12.90 1.62
C LEU A 180 -0.30 -13.04 0.69
N ASN A 181 0.85 -12.45 1.05
CA ASN A 181 2.08 -12.50 0.25
C ASN A 181 2.90 -13.78 0.49
N SER A 182 2.67 -14.46 1.62
CA SER A 182 3.34 -15.72 1.97
C SER A 182 2.64 -16.92 1.32
N ASN A 183 3.42 -17.82 0.74
CA ASN A 183 2.98 -19.12 0.25
C ASN A 183 3.22 -20.25 1.26
N SER A 184 3.74 -19.93 2.44
CA SER A 184 3.92 -20.88 3.54
C SER A 184 2.71 -20.87 4.46
N LEU A 185 2.11 -22.04 4.67
CA LEU A 185 0.99 -22.23 5.60
C LEU A 185 1.31 -23.36 6.58
N SER A 186 0.84 -23.17 7.81
CA SER A 186 0.98 -24.14 8.89
C SER A 186 -0.39 -24.63 9.36
N GLY A 187 -0.47 -25.90 9.73
CA GLY A 187 -1.61 -26.51 10.38
C GLY A 187 -1.17 -27.48 11.48
N THR A 188 -1.85 -27.45 12.61
CA THR A 188 -1.57 -28.36 13.73
C THR A 188 -2.64 -29.45 13.78
N TYR A 189 -2.22 -30.70 13.69
CA TYR A 189 -3.07 -31.86 13.92
C TYR A 189 -2.74 -32.48 15.28
N ILE A 190 -3.74 -32.64 16.14
CA ILE A 190 -3.54 -33.28 17.46
C ILE A 190 -3.91 -34.74 17.33
N ILE A 191 -2.97 -35.64 17.65
CA ILE A 191 -3.22 -37.08 17.65
C ILE A 191 -4.25 -37.42 18.73
N ARG A 192 -5.30 -38.16 18.35
CA ARG A 192 -6.36 -38.62 19.25
C ARG A 192 -6.74 -40.05 18.93
N ASP A 193 -7.11 -40.79 19.97
CA ASP A 193 -7.62 -42.15 19.90
C ASP A 193 -6.68 -43.10 19.11
N PHE A 194 -5.36 -42.89 19.21
CA PHE A 194 -4.39 -43.75 18.54
C PHE A 194 -4.17 -45.06 19.33
N VAL A 195 -3.81 -46.13 18.61
CA VAL A 195 -3.63 -47.47 19.20
C VAL A 195 -2.58 -47.45 20.32
N ASP A 196 -1.52 -46.67 20.16
CA ASP A 196 -0.58 -46.35 21.23
C ASP A 196 -1.01 -45.06 21.91
N THR A 197 -1.83 -45.20 22.96
CA THR A 197 -2.48 -44.07 23.67
C THR A 197 -1.49 -43.07 24.29
N LEU A 198 -0.20 -43.43 24.40
CA LEU A 198 0.83 -42.50 24.85
C LEU A 198 1.14 -41.42 23.81
N LEU A 199 0.78 -41.63 22.53
CA LEU A 199 0.88 -40.61 21.49
C LEU A 199 -0.35 -39.68 21.45
N ASP A 200 -1.40 -39.97 22.21
CA ASP A 200 -2.56 -39.07 22.27
C ASP A 200 -2.16 -37.74 22.91
N GLY A 201 -2.54 -36.64 22.26
CA GLY A 201 -2.16 -35.29 22.66
C GLY A 201 -0.88 -34.76 22.00
N VAL A 202 -0.12 -35.59 21.28
CA VAL A 202 1.01 -35.11 20.47
C VAL A 202 0.50 -34.17 19.38
N GLU A 203 1.14 -33.01 19.28
CA GLU A 203 0.84 -32.02 18.26
C GLU A 203 1.74 -32.22 17.04
N VAL A 204 1.15 -32.53 15.90
CA VAL A 204 1.83 -32.63 14.60
C VAL A 204 1.65 -31.30 13.87
N LYS A 205 2.68 -30.47 13.90
CA LYS A 205 2.73 -29.23 13.13
C LYS A 205 3.20 -29.53 11.71
N VAL A 206 2.32 -29.28 10.75
CA VAL A 206 2.58 -29.45 9.32
C VAL A 206 2.85 -28.07 8.72
N ASN A 207 4.07 -27.86 8.22
CA ASN A 207 4.51 -26.63 7.56
C ASN A 207 4.67 -26.90 6.06
N ILE A 208 3.84 -26.27 5.23
CA ILE A 208 3.83 -26.48 3.77
C ILE A 208 4.15 -25.19 3.05
N ASN A 209 5.10 -25.26 2.12
CA ASN A 209 5.42 -24.18 1.19
C ASN A 209 4.81 -24.49 -0.18
N PHE A 210 3.72 -23.79 -0.52
CA PHE A 210 2.98 -23.97 -1.77
C PHE A 210 3.64 -23.23 -2.95
N PRO A 211 3.29 -23.54 -4.21
CA PRO A 211 3.67 -22.69 -5.34
C PRO A 211 3.10 -21.26 -5.18
N ARG A 212 3.67 -20.27 -5.85
CA ARG A 212 3.09 -18.90 -5.83
C ARG A 212 1.94 -18.81 -6.81
N TRP A 213 0.98 -17.92 -6.55
CA TRP A 213 -0.22 -17.77 -7.38
C TRP A 213 0.04 -17.35 -8.83
N ASP A 214 1.23 -16.80 -9.12
CA ASP A 214 1.68 -16.40 -10.46
C ASP A 214 2.43 -17.51 -11.23
N ASP A 215 2.47 -18.73 -10.68
CA ASP A 215 3.07 -19.89 -11.32
C ASP A 215 2.18 -20.39 -12.47
N VAL A 216 2.69 -20.26 -13.71
CA VAL A 216 1.97 -20.59 -14.95
C VAL A 216 1.79 -22.09 -15.16
N ASP A 217 2.58 -22.93 -14.47
CA ASP A 217 2.53 -24.39 -14.60
C ASP A 217 1.53 -25.05 -13.61
N VAL A 218 0.83 -24.25 -12.81
CA VAL A 218 -0.07 -24.72 -11.75
C VAL A 218 -1.51 -24.34 -12.07
N ASP A 219 -2.38 -25.35 -12.16
CA ASP A 219 -3.83 -25.14 -12.16
C ASP A 219 -4.33 -25.06 -10.71
N PHE A 220 -4.49 -23.85 -10.19
CA PHE A 220 -4.98 -23.60 -8.84
C PHE A 220 -6.43 -24.04 -8.57
N ASN A 221 -7.18 -24.47 -9.59
CA ASN A 221 -8.49 -25.08 -9.39
C ASN A 221 -8.42 -26.60 -9.20
N ASN A 222 -7.26 -27.21 -9.41
CA ASN A 222 -7.04 -28.65 -9.36
C ASN A 222 -6.08 -29.03 -8.22
N ASP A 223 -6.60 -29.75 -7.22
CA ASP A 223 -5.85 -30.12 -6.02
C ASP A 223 -4.59 -30.95 -6.36
N SER A 224 -4.69 -31.91 -7.28
CA SER A 224 -3.55 -32.72 -7.72
C SER A 224 -2.46 -31.89 -8.39
N SER A 225 -2.84 -30.85 -9.14
CA SER A 225 -1.88 -29.93 -9.75
C SER A 225 -1.09 -29.17 -8.68
N ILE A 226 -1.80 -28.62 -7.68
CA ILE A 226 -1.17 -27.90 -6.55
C ILE A 226 -0.26 -28.84 -5.75
N ILE A 227 -0.76 -30.02 -5.37
CA ILE A 227 -0.02 -31.00 -4.54
C ILE A 227 1.27 -31.43 -5.23
N SER A 228 1.24 -31.67 -6.55
CA SER A 228 2.42 -32.07 -7.32
C SER A 228 3.52 -31.00 -7.42
N LYS A 229 3.19 -29.75 -7.05
CA LYS A 229 4.04 -28.57 -7.16
C LYS A 229 4.37 -27.94 -5.80
N ILE A 230 4.07 -28.64 -4.69
CA ILE A 230 4.51 -28.25 -3.35
C ILE A 230 6.04 -28.18 -3.34
N LYS A 231 6.59 -27.06 -2.84
CA LYS A 231 8.03 -26.81 -2.82
C LYS A 231 8.71 -27.52 -1.65
N SER A 232 8.07 -27.56 -0.50
CA SER A 232 8.54 -28.30 0.67
C SER A 232 7.40 -28.58 1.64
N LEU A 233 7.44 -29.74 2.27
CA LEU A 233 6.60 -30.11 3.40
C LEU A 233 7.52 -30.52 4.56
N LYS A 234 7.29 -29.93 5.74
CA LYS A 234 8.05 -30.24 6.96
C LYS A 234 7.09 -30.56 8.09
N LEU A 235 7.46 -31.57 8.88
CA LEU A 235 6.73 -31.97 10.07
C LEU A 235 7.55 -31.66 11.32
N GLU A 236 6.91 -31.04 12.29
CA GLU A 236 7.41 -30.82 13.64
C GLU A 236 6.45 -31.50 14.62
N PHE A 237 7.00 -32.13 15.65
CA PHE A 237 6.25 -32.90 16.64
C PHE A 237 6.50 -32.30 18.02
N ASP A 238 5.46 -31.74 18.61
CA ASP A 238 5.50 -31.15 19.95
C ASP A 238 4.77 -32.03 20.97
N GLU A 239 5.03 -31.80 22.25
CA GLU A 239 4.50 -32.59 23.36
C GLU A 239 4.83 -34.10 23.25
N MET A 240 5.98 -34.40 22.66
CA MET A 240 6.43 -35.78 22.43
C MET A 240 6.70 -36.52 23.75
N PRO A 241 6.18 -37.76 23.92
CA PRO A 241 6.43 -38.54 25.12
C PRO A 241 7.90 -38.93 25.24
N SER A 242 8.38 -39.02 26.48
CA SER A 242 9.75 -39.47 26.76
C SER A 242 10.01 -40.86 26.15
N GLY A 243 11.07 -40.96 25.35
CA GLY A 243 11.48 -42.22 24.71
C GLY A 243 10.82 -42.51 23.36
N TYR A 244 9.98 -41.60 22.85
CA TYR A 244 9.39 -41.66 21.51
C TYR A 244 10.10 -40.74 20.54
N LYS A 245 10.16 -41.15 19.27
CA LYS A 245 10.58 -40.32 18.14
C LYS A 245 9.65 -40.57 16.96
N LEU A 246 9.20 -39.52 16.32
CA LEU A 246 8.43 -39.53 15.08
C LEU A 246 9.12 -38.64 14.06
N TRP A 247 9.08 -39.04 12.79
CA TRP A 247 9.59 -38.24 11.68
C TRP A 247 8.90 -38.66 10.37
N ASP A 248 8.93 -37.76 9.38
CA ASP A 248 8.54 -38.10 8.02
C ASP A 248 9.63 -38.93 7.34
N SER A 249 9.26 -40.12 6.87
CA SER A 249 10.19 -41.02 6.20
C SER A 249 10.50 -40.65 4.76
N ASN A 250 9.70 -39.76 4.15
CA ASN A 250 9.92 -39.27 2.80
C ASN A 250 9.61 -37.77 2.66
N PRO A 251 10.44 -36.88 3.21
CA PRO A 251 10.18 -35.43 3.21
C PRO A 251 10.23 -34.77 1.82
N SER A 252 10.59 -35.52 0.78
CA SER A 252 10.57 -35.04 -0.61
C SER A 252 9.26 -35.36 -1.33
N ASP A 253 8.42 -36.22 -0.76
CA ASP A 253 7.10 -36.54 -1.28
C ASP A 253 6.07 -35.59 -0.64
N PRO A 254 5.14 -35.01 -1.42
CA PRO A 254 4.06 -34.23 -0.83
C PRO A 254 3.14 -35.05 0.06
N LYS A 255 3.13 -36.40 -0.05
CA LYS A 255 2.34 -37.27 0.81
C LYS A 255 3.10 -37.67 2.07
N ILE A 256 2.52 -37.34 3.23
CA ILE A 256 3.11 -37.63 4.55
C ILE A 256 3.16 -39.14 4.78
N THR A 257 4.34 -39.65 5.14
CA THR A 257 4.54 -41.07 5.50
C THR A 257 5.39 -41.18 6.77
N LEU A 258 4.77 -41.38 7.91
CA LEU A 258 5.41 -41.38 9.21
C LEU A 258 6.21 -42.66 9.49
N LYS A 259 7.36 -42.47 10.13
CA LYS A 259 8.08 -43.52 10.86
C LYS A 259 8.35 -43.09 12.27
N GLY A 260 8.46 -44.06 13.15
CA GLY A 260 8.70 -43.78 14.56
C GLY A 260 9.25 -44.95 15.33
N LEU A 261 9.98 -44.60 16.39
CA LEU A 261 10.58 -45.53 17.34
C LEU A 261 10.10 -45.18 18.74
N LYS A 262 9.78 -46.21 19.52
CA LYS A 262 9.57 -46.11 20.97
C LYS A 262 10.60 -46.94 21.72
N THR A 263 11.05 -46.44 22.87
CA THR A 263 12.05 -47.12 23.68
C THR A 263 11.37 -47.97 24.75
N ILE A 264 11.52 -49.29 24.67
CA ILE A 264 11.01 -50.23 25.67
C ILE A 264 12.21 -50.90 26.35
N ALA A 265 12.35 -50.70 27.67
CA ALA A 265 13.47 -51.25 28.45
C ALA A 265 14.87 -50.97 27.85
N GLY A 266 15.05 -49.79 27.25
CA GLY A 266 16.32 -49.37 26.62
C GLY A 266 16.53 -49.85 25.17
N ILE A 267 15.58 -50.57 24.58
CA ILE A 267 15.65 -51.06 23.20
C ILE A 267 14.68 -50.24 22.32
N PRO A 268 15.14 -49.66 21.20
CA PRO A 268 14.26 -49.02 20.22
C PRO A 268 13.41 -50.07 19.49
N VAL A 269 12.10 -49.87 19.47
CA VAL A 269 11.10 -50.70 18.79
C VAL A 269 10.26 -49.82 17.87
N ASP A 270 9.97 -50.30 16.66
CA ASP A 270 9.10 -49.59 15.72
C ASP A 270 7.70 -49.38 16.31
N ILE A 271 7.14 -48.19 16.08
CA ILE A 271 5.76 -47.90 16.44
C ILE A 271 4.84 -48.52 15.38
N SER A 272 4.00 -49.46 15.78
CA SER A 272 3.05 -50.12 14.88
C SER A 272 1.89 -49.20 14.49
N ASN A 273 1.28 -49.47 13.32
CA ASN A 273 0.05 -48.82 12.82
C ASN A 273 0.17 -47.31 12.51
N LEU A 274 1.36 -46.77 12.33
CA LEU A 274 1.55 -45.37 11.91
C LEU A 274 0.87 -45.02 10.58
N GLN A 275 0.61 -46.01 9.72
CA GLN A 275 -0.17 -45.87 8.48
C GLN A 275 -1.56 -45.27 8.71
N LEU A 276 -2.18 -45.53 9.86
CA LEU A 276 -3.47 -44.92 10.22
C LEU A 276 -3.33 -43.41 10.46
N LEU A 277 -2.22 -42.98 11.07
CA LEU A 277 -1.92 -41.56 11.23
C LEU A 277 -1.57 -40.91 9.90
N ASP A 278 -0.85 -41.62 9.01
CA ASP A 278 -0.59 -41.14 7.65
C ASP A 278 -1.91 -40.79 6.93
N GLU A 279 -2.89 -41.71 6.95
CA GLU A 279 -4.19 -41.50 6.32
C GLU A 279 -4.93 -40.29 6.89
N VAL A 280 -5.02 -40.18 8.23
CA VAL A 280 -5.77 -39.10 8.87
C VAL A 280 -5.09 -37.75 8.74
N ILE A 281 -3.75 -37.69 8.85
CA ILE A 281 -2.99 -36.44 8.69
C ILE A 281 -3.03 -35.98 7.24
N ASN A 282 -2.85 -36.88 6.26
CA ASN A 282 -2.99 -36.51 4.84
C ASN A 282 -4.41 -36.03 4.53
N HIS A 283 -5.45 -36.68 5.07
CA HIS A 283 -6.82 -36.21 4.93
C HIS A 283 -7.02 -34.82 5.54
N PHE A 284 -6.51 -34.58 6.76
CA PHE A 284 -6.55 -33.25 7.39
C PHE A 284 -5.85 -32.18 6.52
N VAL A 285 -4.69 -32.50 5.96
CA VAL A 285 -3.89 -31.54 5.20
C VAL A 285 -4.52 -31.23 3.83
N PHE A 286 -4.95 -32.25 3.08
CA PHE A 286 -5.29 -32.10 1.66
C PHE A 286 -6.80 -32.12 1.37
N GLU A 287 -7.60 -32.83 2.17
CA GLU A 287 -9.01 -33.11 1.83
C GLU A 287 -10.01 -32.42 2.77
N HIS A 288 -9.65 -32.22 4.04
CA HIS A 288 -10.54 -31.65 5.04
C HIS A 288 -10.92 -30.20 4.67
N ALA A 289 -12.17 -29.81 4.94
CA ALA A 289 -12.70 -28.49 4.57
C ALA A 289 -11.92 -27.32 5.21
N GLU A 290 -11.45 -27.51 6.44
CA GLU A 290 -10.57 -26.56 7.15
C GLU A 290 -9.08 -26.94 7.05
N GLY A 291 -8.76 -27.87 6.15
CA GLY A 291 -7.42 -28.34 5.91
C GLY A 291 -6.50 -27.28 5.33
N VAL A 292 -5.19 -27.56 5.39
CA VAL A 292 -4.15 -26.62 4.96
C VAL A 292 -4.28 -26.27 3.47
N LEU A 293 -4.58 -27.26 2.61
CA LEU A 293 -4.79 -27.04 1.18
C LEU A 293 -6.02 -26.17 0.89
N GLN A 294 -7.15 -26.43 1.57
CA GLN A 294 -8.37 -25.66 1.32
C GLN A 294 -8.22 -24.21 1.80
N ARG A 295 -7.57 -23.98 2.96
CA ARG A 295 -7.17 -22.63 3.41
C ARG A 295 -6.28 -21.93 2.39
N TYR A 296 -5.29 -22.64 1.83
CA TYR A 296 -4.44 -22.11 0.76
C TYR A 296 -5.26 -21.73 -0.48
N LYS A 297 -6.20 -22.56 -0.94
CA LYS A 297 -7.07 -22.24 -2.08
C LYS A 297 -7.97 -21.04 -1.83
N THR A 298 -8.53 -20.91 -0.62
CA THR A 298 -9.31 -19.72 -0.22
C THR A 298 -8.46 -18.46 -0.33
N LYS A 299 -7.22 -18.51 0.19
CA LYS A 299 -6.24 -17.42 0.06
C LYS A 299 -5.97 -17.04 -1.39
N ILE A 300 -5.78 -18.04 -2.28
CA ILE A 300 -5.59 -17.79 -3.72
C ILE A 300 -6.84 -17.17 -4.36
N SER A 301 -8.04 -17.59 -3.96
CA SER A 301 -9.29 -17.01 -4.45
C SER A 301 -9.40 -15.52 -4.08
N ILE A 302 -9.03 -15.15 -2.85
CA ILE A 302 -9.01 -13.76 -2.39
C ILE A 302 -8.03 -12.95 -3.24
N ILE A 303 -6.79 -13.43 -3.39
CA ILE A 303 -5.76 -12.78 -4.21
C ILE A 303 -6.26 -12.56 -5.65
N LYS A 304 -6.86 -13.58 -6.27
CA LYS A 304 -7.42 -13.47 -7.62
C LYS A 304 -8.55 -12.44 -7.71
N SER A 305 -9.34 -12.26 -6.65
CA SER A 305 -10.39 -11.24 -6.63
C SER A 305 -9.82 -9.81 -6.56
N ILE A 306 -8.75 -9.60 -5.77
CA ILE A 306 -8.01 -8.34 -5.73
C ILE A 306 -7.36 -8.05 -7.08
N ILE A 307 -6.66 -9.03 -7.68
CA ILE A 307 -6.01 -8.87 -8.98
C ILE A 307 -7.04 -8.52 -10.06
N LYS A 308 -8.18 -9.21 -10.10
CA LYS A 308 -9.24 -8.90 -11.05
C LYS A 308 -9.70 -7.44 -10.90
N LYS A 309 -9.89 -6.95 -9.67
CA LYS A 309 -10.29 -5.57 -9.42
C LYS A 309 -9.22 -4.57 -9.85
N ALA A 310 -7.94 -4.92 -9.68
CA ALA A 310 -6.81 -4.14 -10.17
C ALA A 310 -6.78 -4.10 -11.70
N ASP A 311 -6.97 -5.23 -12.38
CA ASP A 311 -7.03 -5.32 -13.84
C ASP A 311 -8.19 -4.50 -14.42
N ASP A 312 -9.36 -4.53 -13.78
CA ASP A 312 -10.51 -3.69 -14.14
C ASP A 312 -10.12 -2.20 -14.02
N ARG A 313 -9.52 -1.80 -12.90
CA ARG A 313 -9.10 -0.41 -12.65
C ARG A 313 -8.03 0.06 -13.64
N LEU A 314 -7.09 -0.82 -14.00
CA LEU A 314 -6.06 -0.55 -14.99
C LEU A 314 -6.64 -0.44 -16.41
N SER A 315 -7.61 -1.28 -16.77
CA SER A 315 -8.30 -1.21 -18.07
C SER A 315 -9.10 0.09 -18.22
N ASP A 316 -9.80 0.52 -17.17
CA ASP A 316 -10.55 1.79 -17.15
C ASP A 316 -9.66 3.03 -17.34
N ASN A 317 -8.36 2.89 -17.07
CA ASN A 317 -7.37 3.96 -17.08
C ASN A 317 -6.22 3.73 -18.08
N ARG A 318 -6.42 2.88 -19.08
CA ARG A 318 -5.36 2.48 -20.02
C ARG A 318 -4.83 3.69 -20.83
N PRO A 319 -3.52 4.00 -20.77
CA PRO A 319 -2.92 5.08 -21.57
C PRO A 319 -2.84 4.76 -23.06
N LEU A 320 -2.59 5.79 -23.87
CA LEU A 320 -2.37 5.64 -25.30
C LEU A 320 -1.07 4.87 -25.58
N CYS A 321 -1.14 3.84 -26.42
CA CYS A 321 0.00 3.04 -26.88
C CYS A 321 0.78 2.32 -25.76
N GLU A 322 0.21 2.21 -24.57
CA GLU A 322 0.78 1.45 -23.46
C GLU A 322 -0.16 0.32 -23.05
N ASP A 323 0.40 -0.73 -22.47
CA ASP A 323 -0.36 -1.87 -21.96
C ASP A 323 0.36 -2.57 -20.80
N TYR A 324 -0.34 -3.51 -20.19
CA TYR A 324 0.13 -4.27 -19.05
C TYR A 324 0.41 -5.70 -19.49
N LEU A 325 1.63 -6.18 -19.27
CA LEU A 325 2.05 -7.50 -19.74
C LEU A 325 1.79 -8.59 -18.69
N ASN A 326 2.32 -8.42 -17.48
CA ASN A 326 2.18 -9.43 -16.43
C ASN A 326 1.98 -8.78 -15.06
N THR A 327 1.18 -9.44 -14.23
CA THR A 327 1.17 -9.27 -12.77
C THR A 327 1.97 -10.41 -12.15
N LYS A 328 2.84 -10.10 -11.21
CA LYS A 328 3.74 -11.05 -10.55
C LYS A 328 3.57 -11.00 -9.05
N ALA A 329 3.70 -12.17 -8.43
CA ALA A 329 3.71 -12.29 -6.99
C ALA A 329 4.94 -11.60 -6.41
N LEU A 330 4.76 -10.93 -5.28
CA LEU A 330 5.87 -10.41 -4.47
C LEU A 330 6.87 -11.53 -4.18
N ARG A 331 8.14 -11.34 -4.53
CA ARG A 331 9.24 -12.20 -4.08
C ARG A 331 10.10 -11.39 -3.12
N VAL A 332 10.48 -11.99 -2.01
CA VAL A 332 11.23 -11.31 -0.97
C VAL A 332 12.71 -11.63 -1.10
N GLU A 333 13.53 -10.59 -1.14
CA GLU A 333 14.97 -10.69 -0.93
C GLU A 333 15.24 -10.37 0.53
N GLU A 334 15.42 -11.42 1.35
CA GLU A 334 15.69 -11.22 2.77
C GLU A 334 17.07 -10.63 2.98
N ILE A 335 17.14 -9.51 3.68
CA ILE A 335 18.35 -8.79 4.02
C ILE A 335 18.68 -9.12 5.46
N ALA A 336 19.87 -9.68 5.68
CA ALA A 336 20.41 -9.93 7.01
C ALA A 336 21.50 -8.91 7.32
N ILE A 337 21.54 -8.46 8.57
CA ILE A 337 22.58 -7.56 9.08
C ILE A 337 23.39 -8.27 10.14
N CYS A 338 24.72 -8.13 10.08
CA CYS A 338 25.63 -8.67 11.08
C CYS A 338 26.63 -7.62 11.51
N GLY A 339 26.89 -7.48 12.81
CA GLY A 339 27.86 -6.51 13.30
C GLY A 339 27.85 -6.33 14.80
N ASP A 340 28.77 -5.50 15.30
CA ASP A 340 28.95 -5.20 16.70
C ASP A 340 28.44 -3.79 17.03
N ILE A 341 27.56 -3.67 18.02
CA ILE A 341 26.93 -2.43 18.46
C ILE A 341 27.34 -2.12 19.91
N GLU A 342 28.05 -1.02 20.12
CA GLU A 342 28.34 -0.50 21.46
C GLU A 342 27.21 0.43 21.88
N ILE A 343 26.58 0.17 23.04
CA ILE A 343 25.45 0.93 23.56
C ILE A 343 25.75 1.53 24.93
N ASP A 344 24.92 2.47 25.36
CA ASP A 344 24.99 3.06 26.69
C ASP A 344 24.84 1.97 27.78
N PRO A 345 25.63 2.04 28.88
CA PRO A 345 25.57 1.03 29.95
C PRO A 345 24.18 0.82 30.55
N PHE A 346 23.35 1.87 30.57
CA PHE A 346 22.02 1.84 31.17
C PHE A 346 20.90 1.50 30.18
N ALA A 347 21.21 1.45 28.87
CA ALA A 347 20.21 1.12 27.86
C ALA A 347 19.84 -0.37 27.91
N ASP A 348 18.56 -0.67 27.72
CA ASP A 348 18.08 -2.04 27.61
C ASP A 348 18.35 -2.61 26.21
N VAL A 349 19.03 -3.76 26.16
CA VAL A 349 19.56 -4.32 24.91
C VAL A 349 18.43 -4.76 23.97
N ALA A 350 17.39 -5.42 24.51
CA ALA A 350 16.25 -5.88 23.72
C ALA A 350 15.51 -4.71 23.06
N THR A 351 15.32 -3.61 23.78
CA THR A 351 14.74 -2.35 23.26
C THR A 351 15.57 -1.77 22.13
N VAL A 352 16.89 -1.65 22.32
CA VAL A 352 17.77 -1.08 21.30
C VAL A 352 17.79 -1.96 20.06
N ALA A 353 17.90 -3.28 20.22
CA ALA A 353 17.86 -4.23 19.11
C ALA A 353 16.55 -4.15 18.32
N ALA A 354 15.41 -4.19 19.02
CA ALA A 354 14.10 -4.07 18.40
C ALA A 354 13.95 -2.74 17.64
N LYS A 355 14.41 -1.62 18.22
CA LYS A 355 14.35 -0.31 17.57
C LYS A 355 15.27 -0.22 16.34
N ILE A 356 16.47 -0.82 16.40
CA ILE A 356 17.37 -0.94 15.25
C ILE A 356 16.69 -1.71 14.12
N TYR A 357 16.16 -2.90 14.40
CA TYR A 357 15.50 -3.71 13.39
C TYR A 357 14.27 -2.98 12.82
N PHE A 358 13.49 -2.30 13.65
CA PHE A 358 12.34 -1.49 13.22
C PHE A 358 12.74 -0.38 12.25
N GLU A 359 13.70 0.47 12.61
CA GLU A 359 14.09 1.60 11.75
C GLU A 359 14.77 1.14 10.46
N ILE A 360 15.54 0.06 10.48
CA ILE A 360 16.12 -0.53 9.26
C ILE A 360 15.02 -1.13 8.39
N SER A 361 14.05 -1.85 8.98
CA SER A 361 12.91 -2.40 8.26
C SER A 361 12.12 -1.28 7.56
N ARG A 362 11.85 -0.18 8.28
CA ARG A 362 11.20 1.02 7.73
C ARG A 362 12.05 1.71 6.64
N PHE A 363 13.38 1.69 6.74
CA PHE A 363 14.25 2.23 5.70
C PHE A 363 14.26 1.40 4.42
N LEU A 364 14.14 0.07 4.54
CA LEU A 364 14.11 -0.87 3.42
C LEU A 364 12.74 -0.89 2.74
N SER A 365 11.67 -0.85 3.53
CA SER A 365 10.30 -0.83 3.05
C SER A 365 9.45 0.16 3.85
N PRO A 366 9.52 1.46 3.51
CA PRO A 366 8.66 2.46 4.14
C PRO A 366 7.18 2.18 3.88
N ASP A 367 6.35 2.31 4.91
CA ASP A 367 4.90 2.24 4.76
C ASP A 367 4.37 3.53 4.13
N VAL A 368 3.27 3.40 3.39
CA VAL A 368 2.55 4.52 2.78
C VAL A 368 1.13 4.47 3.30
N TYR A 369 0.65 5.61 3.81
CA TYR A 369 -0.67 5.69 4.44
C TYR A 369 -1.67 6.47 3.58
N PHE A 370 -2.94 6.14 3.78
CA PHE A 370 -4.06 6.95 3.31
C PHE A 370 -4.44 7.97 4.37
N TYR A 371 -4.67 9.20 3.94
CA TYR A 371 -5.06 10.32 4.78
C TYR A 371 -6.47 10.80 4.43
N SER A 372 -7.19 11.24 5.44
CA SER A 372 -8.41 12.04 5.22
C SER A 372 -8.05 13.46 4.74
N LEU A 373 -9.01 14.16 4.14
CA LEU A 373 -8.79 15.55 3.70
C LEU A 373 -8.36 16.49 4.85
N PRO A 374 -8.96 16.42 6.07
CA PRO A 374 -8.46 17.18 7.21
C PRO A 374 -7.01 16.85 7.58
N ASP A 375 -6.64 15.57 7.58
CA ASP A 375 -5.30 15.13 8.03
C ASP A 375 -4.21 15.59 7.07
N ILE A 376 -4.41 15.43 5.76
CA ILE A 376 -3.42 15.88 4.77
C ILE A 376 -3.30 17.41 4.73
N LYS A 377 -4.39 18.15 5.00
CA LYS A 377 -4.34 19.61 5.20
C LYS A 377 -3.56 19.99 6.45
N ALA A 378 -3.68 19.23 7.54
CA ALA A 378 -2.92 19.46 8.75
C ALA A 378 -1.41 19.25 8.55
N LYS A 379 -1.00 18.45 7.56
CA LYS A 379 0.40 18.33 7.11
C LYS A 379 0.90 19.55 6.32
N GLY A 380 0.07 20.56 6.09
CA GLY A 380 0.45 21.80 5.41
C GLY A 380 0.44 21.73 3.88
N LYS A 381 -0.15 20.68 3.29
CA LYS A 381 -0.27 20.53 1.83
C LYS A 381 -1.29 21.50 1.25
N SER A 382 -1.01 22.06 0.07
CA SER A 382 -1.95 22.95 -0.62
C SER A 382 -3.13 22.16 -1.20
N THR A 383 -4.20 22.85 -1.60
CA THR A 383 -5.33 22.18 -2.27
C THR A 383 -4.91 21.67 -3.65
N GLU A 384 -4.02 22.36 -4.37
CA GLU A 384 -3.52 21.83 -5.64
C GLU A 384 -2.73 20.55 -5.43
N ASP A 385 -1.86 20.49 -4.42
CA ASP A 385 -1.04 19.31 -4.14
C ASP A 385 -1.88 18.11 -3.70
N ILE A 386 -2.90 18.33 -2.86
CA ILE A 386 -3.76 17.24 -2.35
C ILE A 386 -4.55 16.57 -3.48
N PHE A 387 -5.02 17.37 -4.44
CA PHE A 387 -5.85 16.88 -5.52
C PHE A 387 -5.04 16.58 -6.80
N ASP A 388 -3.71 16.60 -6.74
CA ASP A 388 -2.87 16.23 -7.89
C ASP A 388 -2.88 14.71 -8.15
N GLY A 389 -2.95 14.36 -9.44
CA GLY A 389 -3.05 13.00 -9.92
C GLY A 389 -4.48 12.43 -9.89
N PRO A 390 -4.62 11.09 -9.92
CA PRO A 390 -5.90 10.42 -10.10
C PRO A 390 -6.80 10.54 -8.87
N ALA A 391 -8.11 10.56 -9.13
CA ALA A 391 -9.13 10.53 -8.09
C ALA A 391 -9.13 9.15 -7.39
N LEU A 392 -8.84 9.14 -6.10
CA LEU A 392 -8.89 7.93 -5.26
C LEU A 392 -10.24 7.84 -4.52
N GLU A 393 -10.62 6.63 -4.15
CA GLU A 393 -11.87 6.30 -3.44
C GLU A 393 -11.68 6.32 -1.92
N HIS A 394 -10.53 5.89 -1.41
CA HIS A 394 -10.29 5.63 0.02
C HIS A 394 -9.41 6.68 0.73
N GLY A 395 -9.24 7.88 0.16
CA GLY A 395 -8.52 8.99 0.80
C GLY A 395 -7.45 9.60 -0.10
N PHE A 396 -6.41 10.14 0.50
CA PHE A 396 -5.29 10.77 -0.20
C PHE A 396 -3.97 10.14 0.20
N ILE A 397 -3.07 9.97 -0.76
CA ILE A 397 -1.71 9.48 -0.53
C ILE A 397 -0.76 10.67 -0.62
N ASP A 398 0.11 10.84 0.37
CA ASP A 398 1.15 11.87 0.34
C ASP A 398 2.26 11.48 -0.66
N ASP A 399 2.47 12.33 -1.66
CA ASP A 399 3.50 12.13 -2.68
C ASP A 399 4.91 12.05 -2.11
N ASP A 400 5.21 12.77 -1.04
CA ASP A 400 6.55 12.75 -0.44
C ASP A 400 6.84 11.36 0.17
N GLU A 401 5.85 10.79 0.85
CA GLU A 401 5.94 9.43 1.44
C GLU A 401 5.94 8.35 0.36
N LEU A 402 5.12 8.51 -0.67
CA LEU A 402 5.09 7.60 -1.81
C LEU A 402 6.43 7.59 -2.57
N ASN A 403 7.06 8.75 -2.72
CA ASN A 403 8.38 8.86 -3.34
C ASN A 403 9.46 8.20 -2.48
N LEU A 404 9.42 8.36 -1.15
CA LEU A 404 10.36 7.72 -0.22
C LEU A 404 10.26 6.19 -0.22
N SER A 405 9.08 5.63 -0.47
CA SER A 405 8.84 4.19 -0.57
C SER A 405 9.20 3.57 -1.93
N THR A 406 9.78 4.35 -2.85
CA THR A 406 10.29 3.83 -4.12
C THR A 406 11.46 2.87 -3.88
N GLN A 407 11.47 1.74 -4.60
CA GLN A 407 12.51 0.73 -4.47
C GLN A 407 13.92 1.29 -4.77
N LYS A 408 14.85 1.05 -3.84
CA LYS A 408 16.26 1.45 -3.97
C LYS A 408 17.05 0.34 -4.65
N CYS A 409 17.73 0.60 -5.76
CA CYS A 409 18.55 -0.43 -6.44
C CYS A 409 19.75 -0.92 -5.61
N ASN A 410 20.22 -0.12 -4.65
CA ASN A 410 21.38 -0.44 -3.83
C ASN A 410 21.18 0.06 -2.39
N ILE A 411 21.72 -0.68 -1.42
CA ILE A 411 21.79 -0.29 -0.01
C ILE A 411 23.25 -0.06 0.35
N ARG A 412 23.58 1.11 0.91
CA ARG A 412 24.92 1.37 1.46
C ARG A 412 24.94 1.09 2.95
N VAL A 413 25.99 0.41 3.39
CA VAL A 413 26.22 0.12 4.81
C VAL A 413 26.37 1.41 5.63
N SER A 414 26.92 2.48 5.03
CA SER A 414 27.02 3.81 5.65
C SER A 414 25.67 4.38 6.07
N ASP A 415 24.63 4.17 5.26
CA ASP A 415 23.30 4.71 5.51
C ASP A 415 22.66 3.97 6.69
N LEU A 416 22.86 2.65 6.77
CA LEU A 416 22.43 1.85 7.91
C LEU A 416 23.20 2.20 9.19
N ILE A 417 24.50 2.46 9.11
CA ILE A 417 25.28 2.94 10.26
C ILE A 417 24.70 4.24 10.79
N GLN A 418 24.34 5.19 9.91
CA GLN A 418 23.72 6.44 10.33
C GLN A 418 22.39 6.20 11.05
N ILE A 419 21.52 5.36 10.47
CA ILE A 419 20.23 4.98 11.08
C ILE A 419 20.44 4.38 12.47
N ILE A 420 21.38 3.44 12.61
CA ILE A 420 21.69 2.78 13.88
C ILE A 420 22.27 3.78 14.90
N MET A 421 23.17 4.67 14.48
CA MET A 421 23.75 5.70 15.35
C MET A 421 22.72 6.74 15.83
N ASP A 422 21.65 6.93 15.06
CA ASP A 422 20.56 7.86 15.37
C ASP A 422 19.44 7.25 16.22
N ILE A 423 19.58 5.99 16.67
CA ILE A 423 18.59 5.34 17.53
C ILE A 423 18.49 6.04 18.87
N GLU A 424 17.28 6.53 19.15
CA GLU A 424 16.92 7.18 20.39
C GLU A 424 15.98 6.30 21.23
N VAL A 425 16.32 6.15 22.50
CA VAL A 425 15.47 5.51 23.52
C VAL A 425 15.30 6.53 24.65
N GLU A 426 14.05 6.80 25.03
CA GLU A 426 13.71 7.84 26.01
C GLU A 426 14.29 9.24 25.67
N GLY A 427 14.33 9.57 24.37
CA GLY A 427 14.81 10.87 23.87
C GLY A 427 16.33 11.06 23.95
N LYS A 428 17.11 9.98 24.13
CA LYS A 428 18.57 10.01 24.13
C LYS A 428 19.13 9.02 23.12
N LYS A 429 20.18 9.43 22.40
CA LYS A 429 20.95 8.53 21.54
C LYS A 429 21.72 7.53 22.40
N VAL A 430 21.35 6.25 22.28
CA VAL A 430 21.89 5.17 23.11
C VAL A 430 23.03 4.42 22.45
N VAL A 431 23.18 4.50 21.13
CA VAL A 431 24.27 3.84 20.41
C VAL A 431 25.52 4.73 20.45
N ARG A 432 26.65 4.15 20.85
CA ARG A 432 27.96 4.82 20.96
C ARG A 432 28.85 4.54 19.76
N ALA A 433 28.83 3.33 19.23
CA ALA A 433 29.60 2.94 18.06
C ALA A 433 28.97 1.74 17.34
N VAL A 434 29.21 1.67 16.03
CA VAL A 434 28.88 0.53 15.19
C VAL A 434 30.16 0.05 14.51
N SER A 435 30.48 -1.23 14.67
CA SER A 435 31.71 -1.83 14.14
C SER A 435 31.40 -3.10 13.36
N GLY A 436 32.18 -3.36 12.31
CA GLY A 436 32.11 -4.63 11.57
C GLY A 436 30.81 -4.89 10.81
N LEU A 437 29.94 -3.89 10.63
CA LEU A 437 28.63 -4.05 10.00
C LEU A 437 28.75 -4.63 8.57
N GLN A 438 28.00 -5.69 8.33
CA GLN A 438 27.92 -6.44 7.08
C GLN A 438 26.47 -6.66 6.71
N LEU A 439 26.22 -6.69 5.40
CA LEU A 439 24.93 -7.03 4.82
C LEU A 439 25.04 -8.33 4.05
N ALA A 440 24.02 -9.17 4.15
CA ALA A 440 23.86 -10.33 3.29
C ALA A 440 22.45 -10.37 2.73
N ASN A 441 22.29 -10.87 1.50
CA ASN A 441 20.99 -11.14 0.90
C ASN A 441 20.68 -12.65 0.88
N PHE A 442 19.41 -12.99 1.02
CA PHE A 442 18.86 -14.35 0.98
C PHE A 442 17.56 -14.29 0.15
N PRO A 443 17.65 -14.42 -1.18
CA PRO A 443 16.48 -14.38 -2.06
C PRO A 443 15.61 -15.63 -1.87
N GLN A 444 14.32 -15.44 -1.57
CA GLN A 444 13.34 -16.52 -1.47
C GLN A 444 12.96 -17.06 -2.85
N ASP A 445 12.70 -18.36 -2.97
CA ASP A 445 12.34 -19.01 -4.24
C ASP A 445 13.38 -18.81 -5.37
N ASN A 446 14.64 -18.60 -4.99
CA ASN A 446 15.73 -18.44 -5.93
C ASN A 446 16.10 -19.78 -6.57
N ASP A 447 16.02 -19.83 -7.89
CA ASP A 447 16.45 -20.95 -8.74
C ASP A 447 17.97 -20.91 -9.04
N GLY A 448 18.71 -19.99 -8.41
CA GLY A 448 20.12 -19.73 -8.63
C GLY A 448 20.41 -18.54 -9.53
N SER A 449 19.38 -17.86 -10.05
CA SER A 449 19.49 -16.61 -10.82
C SER A 449 20.08 -15.46 -10.01
N ILE A 450 19.80 -15.38 -8.72
CA ILE A 450 20.35 -14.37 -7.82
C ILE A 450 21.52 -14.95 -7.05
N THR A 451 22.70 -14.37 -7.20
CA THR A 451 23.87 -14.76 -6.39
C THR A 451 23.72 -14.25 -4.97
N GLN A 452 23.73 -15.16 -4.00
CA GLN A 452 23.82 -14.83 -2.58
C GLN A 452 25.18 -14.21 -2.27
N LYS A 453 25.19 -13.06 -1.61
CA LYS A 453 26.40 -12.26 -1.35
C LYS A 453 26.38 -11.75 0.08
N SER A 454 27.58 -11.63 0.66
CA SER A 454 27.83 -10.86 1.87
C SER A 454 28.80 -9.74 1.55
N VAL A 455 28.46 -8.50 1.94
CA VAL A 455 29.17 -7.29 1.55
C VAL A 455 29.40 -6.37 2.76
N LYS A 456 30.50 -5.61 2.71
CA LYS A 456 30.90 -4.65 3.76
C LYS A 456 30.53 -3.19 3.46
N TRP A 457 30.12 -2.88 2.23
CA TRP A 457 30.01 -1.49 1.77
C TRP A 457 28.70 -1.18 1.07
N CYS A 458 28.35 -1.98 0.06
CA CYS A 458 27.18 -1.74 -0.77
C CYS A 458 26.61 -3.08 -1.23
N LEU A 459 25.31 -3.27 -1.04
CA LEU A 459 24.56 -4.41 -1.52
C LEU A 459 23.69 -3.96 -2.69
N SER A 460 23.86 -4.59 -3.85
CA SER A 460 22.96 -4.41 -4.99
C SER A 460 21.79 -5.38 -4.87
N LEU A 461 20.57 -4.85 -5.02
CA LEU A 461 19.31 -5.57 -4.84
C LEU A 461 18.80 -6.13 -6.16
N ALA A 462 18.08 -7.25 -6.10
CA ALA A 462 17.53 -7.96 -7.26
C ALA A 462 16.18 -7.38 -7.73
N ILE A 463 16.04 -6.06 -7.74
CA ILE A 463 14.79 -5.36 -8.11
C ILE A 463 14.45 -5.55 -9.59
N ASP A 464 15.48 -5.61 -10.44
CA ASP A 464 15.36 -5.93 -11.87
C ASP A 464 14.78 -7.33 -12.12
N GLN A 465 14.89 -8.21 -11.12
CA GLN A 465 14.33 -9.56 -11.12
C GLN A 465 13.02 -9.65 -10.32
N MET A 466 12.42 -8.50 -10.00
CA MET A 466 11.13 -8.36 -9.33
C MET A 466 11.13 -8.84 -7.86
N TYR A 467 12.24 -8.65 -7.16
CA TYR A 467 12.34 -8.88 -5.71
C TYR A 467 12.22 -7.60 -4.90
N VAL A 468 11.66 -7.74 -3.69
CA VAL A 468 11.49 -6.65 -2.73
C VAL A 468 12.33 -6.93 -1.48
N PRO A 469 13.19 -6.00 -1.05
CA PRO A 469 14.04 -6.22 0.10
C PRO A 469 13.22 -6.20 1.40
N ARG A 470 13.44 -7.18 2.29
CA ARG A 470 12.88 -7.19 3.64
C ARG A 470 13.95 -7.54 4.65
N LEU A 471 13.97 -6.85 5.78
CA LEU A 471 14.87 -7.21 6.87
C LEU A 471 14.44 -8.54 7.47
N SER A 472 15.39 -9.47 7.63
CA SER A 472 15.17 -10.74 8.32
C SER A 472 15.80 -10.68 9.69
N THR A 473 15.00 -10.63 10.76
CA THR A 473 15.48 -10.63 12.14
C THR A 473 16.11 -11.98 12.52
N VAL A 474 15.58 -13.08 11.96
CA VAL A 474 16.04 -14.45 12.22
C VAL A 474 17.42 -14.74 11.60
N LEU A 475 17.67 -14.21 10.40
CA LEU A 475 18.96 -14.39 9.72
C LEU A 475 20.00 -13.34 10.13
N SER A 476 19.58 -12.27 10.82
CA SER A 476 20.46 -11.22 11.31
C SER A 476 21.17 -11.62 12.60
N ASN A 477 22.38 -11.10 12.81
CA ASN A 477 23.17 -11.37 14.00
C ASN A 477 23.90 -10.11 14.47
N LEU A 478 23.25 -9.36 15.35
CA LEU A 478 23.84 -8.20 16.01
C LEU A 478 24.34 -8.57 17.40
N SER A 479 25.62 -8.31 17.65
CA SER A 479 26.25 -8.46 18.96
C SER A 479 26.28 -7.13 19.69
N PHE A 480 25.84 -7.09 20.94
CA PHE A 480 25.75 -5.87 21.74
C PHE A 480 26.80 -5.83 22.83
N TYR A 481 27.38 -4.66 23.06
CA TYR A 481 28.44 -4.44 24.03
C TYR A 481 28.16 -3.22 24.90
N LYS A 482 28.54 -3.32 26.18
CA LYS A 482 28.59 -2.20 27.12
C LYS A 482 29.94 -2.18 27.81
N ASN A 483 30.70 -1.10 27.62
CA ASN A 483 32.08 -1.00 28.10
C ASN A 483 32.96 -2.18 27.64
N ASN A 484 32.81 -2.61 26.37
CA ASN A 484 33.47 -3.79 25.79
C ASN A 484 33.09 -5.16 26.38
N LEU A 485 32.05 -5.27 27.21
CA LEU A 485 31.51 -6.55 27.67
C LEU A 485 30.31 -6.95 26.82
N PRO A 486 30.23 -8.20 26.33
CA PRO A 486 29.10 -8.65 25.51
C PRO A 486 27.84 -8.84 26.37
N PHE A 487 26.70 -8.44 25.84
CA PHE A 487 25.38 -8.65 26.43
C PHE A 487 24.46 -9.30 25.41
N SER A 488 23.76 -10.35 25.83
CA SER A 488 22.67 -10.97 25.06
C SER A 488 21.33 -10.39 25.50
N PHE A 489 20.33 -10.57 24.65
CA PHE A 489 18.93 -10.32 24.94
C PHE A 489 18.14 -11.60 24.66
N ASP A 490 16.93 -11.66 25.16
CA ASP A 490 15.98 -12.72 24.83
C ASP A 490 15.31 -12.40 23.49
N ASP A 491 15.34 -13.35 22.55
CA ASP A 491 14.85 -13.13 21.18
C ASP A 491 13.33 -12.93 21.16
N ASP A 492 12.58 -13.65 22.01
CA ASP A 492 11.13 -13.54 22.09
C ASP A 492 10.71 -12.14 22.60
N ASP A 493 11.39 -11.63 23.62
CA ASP A 493 11.19 -10.27 24.14
C ASP A 493 11.55 -9.19 23.11
N MET A 494 12.64 -9.38 22.34
CA MET A 494 13.01 -8.47 21.27
C MET A 494 11.97 -8.45 20.15
N VAL A 495 11.50 -9.62 19.71
CA VAL A 495 10.47 -9.73 18.65
C VAL A 495 9.17 -9.08 19.10
N LEU A 496 8.75 -9.28 20.35
CA LEU A 496 7.54 -8.67 20.89
C LEU A 496 7.63 -7.14 20.89
N ARG A 497 8.79 -6.58 21.25
CA ARG A 497 9.04 -5.13 21.18
C ARG A 497 9.11 -4.61 19.75
N TYR A 498 9.74 -5.37 18.84
CA TYR A 498 9.83 -5.02 17.42
C TYR A 498 8.44 -4.87 16.77
N ILE A 499 7.50 -5.76 17.11
CA ILE A 499 6.11 -5.70 16.62
C ILE A 499 5.32 -4.55 17.28
N THR A 500 5.75 -4.07 18.45
CA THR A 500 5.08 -2.99 19.19
C THR A 500 5.50 -1.59 18.75
N PHE A 501 6.70 -1.44 18.18
CA PHE A 501 7.18 -0.19 17.58
C PHE A 501 6.50 0.07 16.24
#